data_AF-A0A834DEU6-F1
#
_entry.id   AF-A0A834DEU6-F1
#
_cell.length_a   1.000
_cell.length_b   1.000
_cell.length_c   1.000
_cell.angle_alpha   90.00
_cell.angle_beta   90.00
_cell.angle_gamma   90.00
#
_symmetry.space_group_name_H-M   'P 1'
#
loop_
_entity.id
_entity.type
_entity.pdbx_description
1 polymer ?
#
loop_
_entity_poly.entity_id
_entity_poly.type
_entity_poly.pdbx_seq_one_letter_code
_entity_poly.pdbx_strand_id
1 'polypeptide(L)'
;MGSPSVSTHRGLVPWQGLLLVGNYTVAVYLGGSVKEVRFGQLHVYELVKRPILLATNITSTEEKGVAIFICHTNALSIQWLFNGMNLQLSERRKLSEDHRSLTIDPVQREDVGLYQCRASNPVSSAESWALELHLSHE
;
A
#
# COMPACT_ATOMS: atom_id res chain seq x y z
N MET A 1 27.95 -12.38 43.61
CA MET A 1 27.79 -11.53 42.40
C MET A 1 26.36 -11.72 41.92
N GLY A 2 25.48 -10.74 42.12
CA GLY A 2 24.06 -10.85 41.82
C GLY A 2 23.79 -10.61 40.33
N SER A 3 23.07 -11.53 39.70
CA SER A 3 22.64 -11.44 38.30
C SER A 3 21.72 -10.21 38.09
N PRO A 4 21.83 -9.47 36.98
CA PRO A 4 20.90 -8.39 36.71
C PRO A 4 19.53 -8.97 36.34
N SER A 5 18.51 -8.67 37.15
CA SER A 5 17.12 -9.01 36.86
C SER A 5 16.52 -7.98 35.90
N VAL A 6 16.21 -8.39 34.67
CA VAL A 6 15.43 -7.59 33.72
C VAL A 6 13.95 -7.72 34.06
N SER A 7 13.29 -6.64 34.46
CA SER A 7 11.83 -6.63 34.68
C SER A 7 11.12 -5.96 33.50
N THR A 8 10.34 -6.74 32.76
CA THR A 8 9.53 -6.24 31.64
C THR A 8 8.25 -5.62 32.18
N HIS A 9 8.14 -4.29 32.14
CA HIS A 9 6.89 -3.59 32.47
C HIS A 9 6.08 -3.39 31.18
N ARG A 10 4.89 -4.01 31.12
CA ARG A 10 3.94 -3.82 30.01
C ARG A 10 3.00 -2.67 30.37
N GLY A 11 3.23 -1.49 29.80
CA GLY A 11 2.27 -0.39 29.84
C GLY A 11 1.26 -0.52 28.70
N LEU A 12 -0.03 -0.38 29.01
CA LEU A 12 -1.09 -0.28 28.01
C LEU A 12 -1.34 1.20 27.72
N VAL A 13 -1.21 1.62 26.46
CA VAL A 13 -1.65 2.95 26.02
C VAL A 13 -3.16 2.86 25.75
N PRO A 14 -4.01 3.71 26.35
CA PRO A 14 -5.46 3.65 26.16
C PRO A 14 -5.84 3.87 24.68
N TRP A 15 -6.70 3.02 24.13
CA TRP A 15 -7.16 3.10 22.74
C TRP A 15 -8.09 4.30 22.53
N GLN A 16 -7.55 5.41 22.03
CA GLN A 16 -8.28 6.62 21.64
C GLN A 16 -7.78 7.15 20.27
N GLY A 17 -8.00 6.38 19.20
CA GLY A 17 -7.90 6.85 17.80
C GLY A 17 -6.57 7.52 17.37
N LEU A 18 -6.65 8.37 16.34
CA LEU A 18 -5.55 9.06 15.65
C LEU A 18 -4.64 9.95 16.53
N LEU A 19 -5.00 10.17 17.79
CA LEU A 19 -4.29 11.06 18.73
C LEU A 19 -3.01 10.44 19.33
N LEU A 20 -2.70 9.18 18.99
CA LEU A 20 -1.52 8.48 19.48
C LEU A 20 -0.33 8.45 18.50
N VAL A 21 -0.39 9.22 17.41
CA VAL A 21 0.76 9.36 16.52
C VAL A 21 1.73 10.35 17.13
N GLY A 22 2.94 9.90 17.44
CA GLY A 22 3.94 10.77 18.05
C GLY A 22 5.18 10.05 18.58
N ASN A 23 6.10 10.85 19.12
CA ASN A 23 7.27 10.36 19.83
C ASN A 23 6.92 10.15 21.31
N TYR A 24 7.07 8.92 21.75
CA TYR A 24 6.86 8.49 23.12
C TYR A 24 8.20 8.37 23.83
N THR A 25 8.21 8.80 25.09
CA THR A 25 9.39 8.77 25.96
C THR A 25 9.17 7.75 27.07
N VAL A 26 10.10 6.81 27.21
CA VAL A 26 10.14 5.87 28.31
C VAL A 26 11.26 6.28 29.26
N ALA A 27 10.93 6.49 30.53
CA ALA A 27 11.90 6.78 31.59
C ALA A 27 11.93 5.62 32.58
N VAL A 28 13.11 5.05 32.81
CA VAL A 28 13.37 4.00 33.80
C VAL A 28 14.17 4.60 34.95
N TYR A 29 13.70 4.40 36.17
CA TYR A 29 14.35 4.86 37.39
C TYR A 29 15.01 3.66 38.08
N LEU A 30 16.34 3.64 38.11
CA LEU A 30 17.13 2.61 38.79
C LEU A 30 17.45 3.07 40.22
N GLY A 31 17.64 2.12 41.14
CA GLY A 31 18.02 2.41 42.53
C GLY A 31 19.28 3.27 42.59
N GLY A 32 19.27 4.34 43.40
CA GLY A 32 20.35 5.34 43.44
C GLY A 32 20.16 6.56 42.53
N SER A 33 18.91 6.85 42.12
CA SER A 33 18.51 8.08 41.38
C SER A 33 18.99 8.17 39.93
N VAL A 34 19.48 7.06 39.34
CA VAL A 34 19.85 7.03 37.92
C VAL A 34 18.58 6.93 37.06
N LYS A 35 18.41 7.87 36.12
CA LYS A 35 17.30 7.91 35.16
C LYS A 35 17.81 7.58 33.77
N GLU A 36 17.35 6.46 33.21
CA GLU A 36 17.56 6.12 31.80
C GLU A 36 16.34 6.55 30.98
N VAL A 37 16.56 7.33 29.92
CA VAL A 37 15.50 7.80 29.02
C VAL A 37 15.73 7.23 27.62
N ARG A 38 14.67 6.70 27.01
CA ARG A 38 14.66 6.26 25.61
C ARG A 38 13.44 6.81 24.89
N PHE A 39 13.59 7.02 23.58
CA PHE A 39 12.55 7.53 22.70
C PHE A 39 12.10 6.43 21.73
N GLY A 40 10.82 6.42 21.38
CA GLY A 40 10.26 5.54 20.36
C GLY A 40 9.14 6.24 19.59
N GLN A 41 9.04 5.99 18.29
CA GLN A 41 8.01 6.58 17.44
C GLN A 41 6.88 5.58 17.24
N LEU A 42 5.65 6.00 17.52
CA LEU A 42 4.45 5.21 17.25
C LEU A 42 3.75 5.76 16.01
N HIS A 43 3.62 4.92 15.00
CA HIS A 43 2.81 5.21 13.82
C HIS A 43 1.47 4.49 13.94
N VAL A 44 0.38 5.22 13.78
CA VAL A 44 -0.98 4.67 13.79
C VAL A 44 -1.51 4.73 12.36
N TYR A 45 -1.95 3.59 11.86
CA TYR A 45 -2.52 3.46 10.51
C TYR A 45 -3.97 3.04 10.61
N GLU A 46 -4.86 3.71 9.87
CA GLU A 46 -6.23 3.24 9.68
C GLU A 46 -6.26 1.98 8.81
N LEU A 47 -7.32 1.18 8.93
CA LEU A 47 -7.51 0.04 8.02
C LEU A 47 -7.72 0.53 6.59
N VAL A 48 -7.00 -0.08 5.64
CA VAL A 48 -7.11 0.26 4.23
C VAL A 48 -8.51 -0.08 3.73
N LYS A 49 -9.23 0.96 3.26
CA LYS A 49 -10.49 0.79 2.55
C LYS A 49 -10.23 0.20 1.17
N ARG A 50 -11.24 -0.49 0.63
CA ARG A 50 -11.19 -1.04 -0.73
C ARG A 50 -10.85 0.07 -1.74
N PRO A 51 -9.77 -0.06 -2.53
CA PRO A 51 -9.44 0.92 -3.56
C PRO A 51 -10.42 0.83 -4.74
N ILE A 52 -10.57 1.95 -5.47
CA ILE A 52 -11.41 2.02 -6.67
C ILE A 52 -10.48 1.99 -7.89
N LEU A 53 -10.72 1.04 -8.79
CA LEU A 53 -9.98 0.95 -10.05
C LEU A 53 -10.78 1.61 -11.17
N LEU A 54 -10.17 2.56 -11.85
CA LEU A 54 -10.73 3.27 -12.99
C LEU A 54 -9.93 2.92 -14.25
N ALA A 55 -10.57 2.93 -15.41
CA ALA A 55 -9.91 2.74 -16.69
C ALA A 55 -10.35 3.83 -17.69
N THR A 56 -9.41 4.34 -18.48
CA THR A 56 -9.69 5.19 -19.63
C THR A 56 -9.17 4.51 -20.91
N ASN A 57 -10.07 4.37 -21.88
CA ASN A 57 -9.73 3.94 -23.23
C ASN A 57 -9.41 5.20 -24.04
N ILE A 58 -8.15 5.42 -24.40
CA ILE A 58 -7.83 6.47 -25.38
C ILE A 58 -7.93 5.84 -26.76
N THR A 59 -8.76 6.47 -27.58
CA THR A 59 -9.34 6.02 -28.84
C THR A 59 -8.31 5.58 -29.88
N SER A 60 -8.69 4.50 -30.57
CA SER A 60 -8.03 3.85 -31.70
C SER A 60 -8.00 4.74 -32.94
N THR A 61 -6.81 4.88 -33.53
CA THR A 61 -6.68 4.91 -34.98
C THR A 61 -5.66 3.83 -35.34
N GLU A 62 -6.16 2.73 -35.90
CA GLU A 62 -5.44 1.57 -36.46
C GLU A 62 -4.46 0.85 -35.51
N GLU A 63 -4.91 -0.31 -35.02
CA GLU A 63 -4.14 -1.43 -34.44
C GLU A 63 -3.36 -1.24 -33.12
N LYS A 64 -3.27 -0.02 -32.56
CA LYS A 64 -2.53 0.20 -31.30
C LYS A 64 -3.26 1.16 -30.36
N GLY A 65 -4.18 0.61 -29.55
CA GLY A 65 -4.84 1.36 -28.49
C GLY A 65 -3.94 1.56 -27.27
N VAL A 66 -4.23 2.59 -26.47
CA VAL A 66 -3.59 2.83 -25.17
C VAL A 66 -4.62 2.64 -24.07
N ALA A 67 -4.29 1.78 -23.10
CA ALA A 67 -5.09 1.60 -21.90
C ALA A 67 -4.39 2.25 -20.71
N ILE A 68 -5.14 3.07 -19.96
CA ILE A 68 -4.65 3.69 -18.73
C ILE A 68 -5.59 3.26 -17.60
N PHE A 69 -5.02 2.67 -16.56
CA PHE A 69 -5.73 2.31 -15.35
C PHE A 69 -5.25 3.16 -14.19
N ILE A 70 -6.19 3.64 -13.35
CA ILE A 70 -5.89 4.49 -12.20
C ILE A 70 -6.45 3.84 -10.94
N CYS A 71 -5.59 3.61 -9.95
CA CYS A 71 -5.95 3.09 -8.65
C CYS A 71 -6.19 4.25 -7.67
N HIS A 72 -7.44 4.52 -7.36
CA HIS A 72 -7.83 5.57 -6.42
C HIS A 72 -7.85 5.02 -4.97
N THR A 73 -6.90 5.49 -4.16
CA THR A 73 -6.75 5.10 -2.75
C THR A 73 -5.97 6.14 -1.93
N ASN A 74 -6.20 6.12 -0.60
CA ASN A 74 -5.43 6.88 0.38
C ASN A 74 -4.33 6.04 1.05
N ALA A 75 -4.12 4.80 0.60
CA ALA A 75 -3.08 3.93 1.13
C ALA A 75 -1.68 4.38 0.71
N LEU A 76 -0.66 3.83 1.39
CA LEU A 76 0.73 4.22 1.20
C LEU A 76 1.40 3.50 0.03
N SER A 77 0.99 2.29 -0.27
CA SER A 77 1.59 1.46 -1.32
C SER A 77 0.51 0.80 -2.18
N ILE A 78 0.82 0.64 -3.47
CA ILE A 78 -0.04 0.03 -4.48
C ILE A 78 0.73 -1.07 -5.18
N GLN A 79 0.10 -2.23 -5.31
CA GLN A 79 0.57 -3.35 -6.11
C GLN A 79 -0.47 -3.66 -7.19
N TRP A 80 -0.02 -3.75 -8.43
CA TRP A 80 -0.86 -4.09 -9.57
C TRP A 80 -0.94 -5.60 -9.78
N LEU A 81 -2.15 -6.08 -10.06
CA LEU A 81 -2.44 -7.48 -10.32
C LEU A 81 -3.08 -7.65 -11.70
N PHE A 82 -2.69 -8.72 -12.39
CA PHE A 82 -3.26 -9.19 -13.64
C PHE A 82 -3.61 -10.67 -13.51
N ASN A 83 -4.89 -11.00 -13.72
CA ASN A 83 -5.44 -12.34 -13.54
C ASN A 83 -5.10 -12.94 -12.16
N GLY A 84 -5.21 -12.12 -11.11
CA GLY A 84 -4.95 -12.50 -9.72
C GLY A 84 -3.47 -12.64 -9.34
N MET A 85 -2.53 -12.45 -10.29
CA MET A 85 -1.09 -12.53 -10.05
C MET A 85 -0.44 -11.14 -10.13
N ASN A 86 0.77 -11.00 -9.59
CA ASN A 86 1.53 -9.75 -9.71
C ASN A 86 1.73 -9.39 -11.19
N LEU A 87 1.33 -8.18 -11.56
CA LEU A 87 1.52 -7.65 -12.91
C LEU A 87 3.02 -7.62 -13.24
N GLN A 88 3.38 -8.20 -14.38
CA GLN A 88 4.75 -8.14 -14.90
C GLN A 88 4.94 -6.88 -15.73
N LEU A 89 5.85 -6.00 -15.32
CA LEU A 89 6.18 -4.80 -16.10
C LEU A 89 6.93 -5.16 -17.38
N SER A 90 6.82 -4.29 -18.38
CA SER A 90 7.51 -4.43 -19.66
C SER A 90 7.73 -3.06 -20.30
N GLU A 91 8.40 -3.03 -21.45
CA GLU A 91 8.52 -1.80 -22.26
C GLU A 91 7.15 -1.21 -22.65
N ARG A 92 6.08 -2.02 -22.62
CA ARG A 92 4.70 -1.58 -22.92
C ARG A 92 3.88 -1.29 -21.67
N ARG A 93 4.11 -2.05 -20.58
CA ARG A 93 3.36 -1.94 -19.32
C ARG A 93 4.17 -1.17 -18.28
N LYS A 94 3.86 0.11 -18.12
CA LYS A 94 4.60 1.05 -17.26
C LYS A 94 3.74 1.60 -16.15
N LEU A 95 4.33 1.76 -14.97
CA LEU A 95 3.72 2.45 -13.84
C LEU A 95 4.15 3.91 -13.80
N SER A 96 3.27 4.77 -13.29
CA SER A 96 3.67 6.11 -12.85
C SER A 96 4.67 6.02 -11.68
N GLU A 97 5.40 7.10 -11.43
CA GLU A 97 6.40 7.16 -10.34
C GLU A 97 5.78 6.83 -8.97
N ASP A 98 4.56 7.31 -8.73
CA ASP A 98 3.78 7.03 -7.52
C ASP A 98 3.02 5.68 -7.54
N HIS A 99 3.19 4.90 -8.62
CA HIS A 99 2.54 3.62 -8.87
C HIS A 99 0.99 3.66 -8.88
N ARG A 100 0.38 4.86 -8.93
CA ARG A 100 -1.08 5.04 -8.94
C ARG A 100 -1.71 4.80 -10.30
N SER A 101 -0.92 4.87 -11.37
CA SER A 101 -1.36 4.65 -12.74
C SER A 101 -0.58 3.54 -13.41
N LEU A 102 -1.28 2.70 -14.17
CA LEU A 102 -0.71 1.72 -15.09
C LEU A 102 -1.07 2.12 -16.52
N THR A 103 -0.06 2.32 -17.36
CA THR A 103 -0.21 2.56 -18.79
C THR A 103 0.23 1.32 -19.57
N ILE A 104 -0.59 0.90 -20.53
CA ILE A 104 -0.29 -0.15 -21.50
C ILE A 104 -0.31 0.46 -22.89
N ASP A 105 0.85 0.54 -23.53
CA ASP A 105 1.02 1.12 -24.85
C ASP A 105 2.11 0.38 -25.66
N PRO A 106 1.80 -0.23 -26.81
CA PRO A 106 0.44 -0.49 -27.31
C PRO A 106 -0.22 -1.66 -26.56
N VAL A 107 -1.55 -1.63 -26.48
CA VAL A 107 -2.36 -2.76 -26.03
C VAL A 107 -2.29 -3.90 -27.05
N GLN A 108 -2.10 -5.13 -26.58
CA GLN A 108 -2.06 -6.35 -27.40
C GLN A 108 -3.04 -7.41 -26.89
N ARG A 109 -3.20 -8.51 -27.63
CA ARG A 109 -4.13 -9.60 -27.25
C ARG A 109 -3.78 -10.21 -25.89
N GLU A 110 -2.52 -10.28 -25.53
CA GLU A 110 -2.07 -10.81 -24.23
C GLU A 110 -2.36 -9.89 -23.04
N ASP A 111 -2.77 -8.64 -23.29
CA ASP A 111 -3.18 -7.71 -22.24
C ASP A 111 -4.69 -7.84 -21.91
N VAL A 112 -5.45 -8.63 -22.66
CA VAL A 112 -6.84 -8.95 -22.34
C VAL A 112 -6.91 -9.77 -21.06
N GLY A 113 -7.70 -9.32 -20.10
CA GLY A 113 -7.86 -10.00 -18.82
C GLY A 113 -8.32 -9.09 -17.68
N LEU A 114 -8.22 -9.61 -16.46
CA LEU A 114 -8.70 -8.97 -15.24
C LEU A 114 -7.59 -8.19 -14.55
N TYR A 115 -7.79 -6.88 -14.40
CA TYR A 115 -6.89 -5.98 -13.69
C TYR A 115 -7.45 -5.64 -12.32
N GLN A 116 -6.57 -5.62 -11.32
CA GLN A 116 -6.87 -5.19 -9.96
C GLN A 116 -5.70 -4.37 -9.39
N CYS A 117 -5.99 -3.51 -8.42
CA CYS A 117 -4.96 -2.93 -7.58
C CYS A 117 -5.14 -3.34 -6.12
N ARG A 118 -4.05 -3.74 -5.48
CA ARG A 118 -3.95 -4.02 -4.05
C ARG A 118 -3.31 -2.81 -3.36
N ALA A 119 -4.09 -2.13 -2.53
CA ALA A 119 -3.63 -1.00 -1.73
C ALA A 119 -3.21 -1.50 -0.33
N SER A 120 -2.13 -0.97 0.23
CA SER A 120 -1.62 -1.41 1.53
C SER A 120 -0.97 -0.31 2.37
N ASN A 121 -0.96 -0.56 3.68
CA ASN A 121 -0.12 0.11 4.66
C ASN A 121 0.51 -0.96 5.59
N PRO A 122 1.38 -0.61 6.54
CA PRO A 122 2.05 -1.60 7.40
C PRO A 122 1.13 -2.48 8.26
N VAL A 123 -0.16 -2.14 8.39
CA VAL A 123 -1.11 -2.82 9.27
C VAL A 123 -2.17 -3.62 8.48
N SER A 124 -2.48 -3.23 7.24
CA SER A 124 -3.57 -3.83 6.47
C SER A 124 -3.43 -3.64 4.96
N SER A 125 -4.15 -4.45 4.19
CA SER A 125 -4.27 -4.35 2.74
C SER A 125 -5.69 -4.64 2.26
N ALA A 126 -6.06 -4.10 1.10
CA ALA A 126 -7.33 -4.36 0.44
C ALA A 126 -7.18 -4.31 -1.10
N GLU A 127 -7.96 -5.12 -1.80
CA GLU A 127 -7.96 -5.21 -3.27
C GLU A 127 -9.20 -4.57 -3.88
N SER A 128 -9.03 -3.91 -5.02
CA SER A 128 -10.14 -3.40 -5.82
C SER A 128 -11.00 -4.55 -6.35
N TRP A 129 -12.19 -4.22 -6.82
CA TRP A 129 -12.88 -5.11 -7.76
C TRP A 129 -12.04 -5.29 -9.03
N ALA A 130 -12.21 -6.45 -9.67
CA ALA A 130 -11.57 -6.73 -10.94
C ALA A 130 -12.25 -5.94 -12.07
N LEU A 131 -11.44 -5.34 -12.92
CA LEU A 131 -11.87 -4.68 -14.14
C LEU A 131 -11.34 -5.46 -15.34
N GLU A 132 -12.24 -5.84 -16.25
CA GLU A 132 -11.89 -6.63 -17.43
C GLU A 132 -11.55 -5.73 -18.61
N LEU A 133 -10.33 -5.87 -19.14
CA LEU A 133 -9.94 -5.25 -20.40
C LEU A 133 -10.33 -6.17 -21.55
N HIS A 134 -11.17 -5.67 -22.46
CA HIS A 134 -11.51 -6.33 -23.71
C HIS A 134 -10.96 -5.54 -24.89
N LEU A 135 -10.61 -6.24 -25.97
CA LEU A 135 -10.39 -5.60 -27.26
C LEU A 135 -11.76 -5.27 -27.87
N SER A 136 -11.98 -4.00 -28.20
CA SER A 136 -13.09 -3.61 -29.06
C SER A 136 -12.85 -4.15 -30.47
N HIS A 137 -13.70 -5.06 -30.93
CA HIS A 137 -13.80 -5.40 -32.34
C HIS A 137 -14.88 -4.51 -32.97
N GLU A 138 -14.56 -3.80 -34.06
CA GLU A 138 -15.57 -3.33 -35.01
C GLU A 138 -16.02 -4.49 -35.91
#